data_AF-A0A165ZQB0-F1
#
_entry.id   AF-A0A165ZQB0-F1
#
_cell.length_a   1.000
_cell.length_b   1.000
_cell.length_c   1.000
_cell.angle_alpha   90.00
_cell.angle_beta   90.00
_cell.angle_gamma   90.00
#
_symmetry.space_group_name_H-M   'P 1'
#
loop_
_entity.id
_entity.type
_entity.pdbx_description
1 polymer ?
#
loop_
_entity_poly.entity_id
_entity_poly.type
_entity_poly.pdbx_seq_one_letter_code
_entity_poly.pdbx_strand_id
1 'polypeptide(L)'
;KIEKWMDAPDTSPNFNAARKKHQPDTGYWFLHGSAFTRWMKHPDMLLWLHGGPGCGKTILGCKVIDFCDSRASTGYASFFFDGRSAEAALLVHEKLVRSIMMQLSHRCDGIPTALEEMYAKCDKGSHQPPIEMLEATLLRIVDSFDNVYIVIDSLDECSERKDLLAWIGSMKSRASGKLHMMATSRSEPDIGKSLRSHTPISHGTNCRFRWAALQIDGLLECVSREELEQQLKSLPKGLDETYARILSRSSRPKHLKTFLQCLAFSRRPMTVQEIAEVATVDFDVADLPAYNDRLQYTDPSKVVNICDGLVTEVDGAAGVVKLAHFSVKEYLISETILSGAAAQFHLTKSLSHSTIAQICLAYLLHFDKPDSLSIETLALFPLAQYAAEHWVAHCHSAGSDQSSTAALQQLQLHFFEPSPPYAMHNSLHLYEMQIEKFSSPFYYACLSGLATVVEHLISKGADVNDNRGWIGPPLTAASRQGHLETVQLLLAHGADVDAKGGEYSGTALQEATSKGHLEIV
;
A
#
# COMPACT_ATOMS: atom_id res chain seq x y z
N LYS A 1 -27.27 5.36 25.38
CA LYS A 1 -26.28 5.63 26.46
C LYS A 1 -25.20 4.55 26.49
N ILE A 2 -25.58 3.28 26.69
CA ILE A 2 -24.65 2.14 26.65
C ILE A 2 -23.90 2.06 25.31
N GLU A 3 -24.59 2.23 24.18
CA GLU A 3 -23.92 2.22 22.86
C GLU A 3 -22.80 3.26 22.73
N LYS A 4 -23.08 4.50 23.14
CA LYS A 4 -22.09 5.59 23.15
C LYS A 4 -20.94 5.32 24.13
N TRP A 5 -21.21 4.67 25.26
CA TRP A 5 -20.19 4.28 26.22
C TRP A 5 -19.32 3.13 25.70
N MET A 6 -19.92 2.17 25.01
CA MET A 6 -19.23 1.01 24.45
C MET A 6 -18.19 1.39 23.40
N ASP A 7 -18.35 2.55 22.74
CA ASP A 7 -17.40 3.09 21.76
C ASP A 7 -16.96 2.02 20.74
N ALA A 8 -17.94 1.24 20.28
CA ALA A 8 -17.73 0.15 19.35
C ALA A 8 -17.58 0.73 17.93
N PRO A 9 -16.60 0.26 17.14
CA PRO A 9 -16.43 0.74 15.77
C PRO A 9 -17.54 0.23 14.87
N ASP A 10 -17.93 1.07 13.90
CA ASP A 10 -18.85 0.69 12.83
C ASP A 10 -18.07 0.01 11.69
N THR A 11 -18.29 -1.30 11.55
CA THR A 11 -17.68 -2.12 10.49
C THR A 11 -18.58 -2.29 9.27
N SER A 12 -19.78 -1.69 9.28
CA SER A 12 -20.74 -1.77 8.18
C SER A 12 -20.22 -1.20 6.84
N PRO A 13 -19.36 -0.17 6.79
CA PRO A 13 -18.82 0.31 5.52
C PRO A 13 -17.99 -0.75 4.79
N ASN A 14 -17.14 -1.48 5.52
CA ASN A 14 -16.30 -2.54 4.96
C ASN A 14 -17.15 -3.71 4.45
N PHE A 15 -18.14 -4.13 5.25
CA PHE A 15 -19.10 -5.16 4.86
C PHE A 15 -19.87 -4.76 3.59
N ASN A 16 -20.43 -3.55 3.55
CA ASN A 16 -21.21 -3.07 2.41
C ASN A 16 -20.36 -2.88 1.15
N ALA A 17 -19.11 -2.42 1.28
CA ALA A 17 -18.18 -2.30 0.17
C ALA A 17 -17.79 -3.67 -0.42
N ALA A 18 -17.60 -4.69 0.41
CA ALA A 18 -17.38 -6.05 -0.05
C ALA A 18 -18.65 -6.63 -0.71
N ARG A 19 -19.82 -6.41 -0.10
CA ARG A 19 -21.12 -6.87 -0.61
C ARG A 19 -21.42 -6.30 -1.99
N LYS A 20 -21.18 -5.01 -2.25
CA LYS A 20 -21.40 -4.38 -3.56
C LYS A 20 -20.62 -5.01 -4.72
N LYS A 21 -19.55 -5.75 -4.44
CA LYS A 21 -18.70 -6.38 -5.46
C LYS A 21 -19.19 -7.76 -5.93
N HIS A 22 -20.27 -8.30 -5.35
CA HIS A 22 -20.79 -9.60 -5.74
C HIS A 22 -21.77 -9.55 -6.92
N GLN A 23 -21.85 -10.63 -7.67
CA GLN A 23 -22.95 -10.91 -8.60
C GLN A 23 -23.98 -11.84 -7.91
N PRO A 24 -25.24 -11.91 -8.41
CA PRO A 24 -26.16 -12.98 -8.04
C PRO A 24 -25.47 -14.35 -8.09
N ASP A 25 -25.74 -15.21 -7.11
CA ASP A 25 -25.16 -16.57 -6.96
C ASP A 25 -23.66 -16.68 -6.63
N THR A 26 -22.94 -15.57 -6.44
CA THR A 26 -21.54 -15.60 -5.99
C THR A 26 -21.38 -16.41 -4.70
N GLY A 27 -20.47 -17.39 -4.66
CA GLY A 27 -20.24 -18.20 -3.45
C GLY A 27 -21.30 -19.26 -3.14
N TYR A 28 -22.27 -19.49 -4.02
CA TYR A 28 -23.27 -20.56 -3.85
C TYR A 28 -22.60 -21.95 -3.68
N TRP A 29 -21.58 -22.23 -4.48
CA TRP A 29 -20.78 -23.46 -4.39
C TRP A 29 -20.13 -23.65 -3.00
N PHE A 30 -19.78 -22.56 -2.33
CA PHE A 30 -19.13 -22.60 -1.03
C PHE A 30 -20.13 -22.94 0.07
N LEU A 31 -21.31 -22.30 0.06
CA LEU A 31 -22.39 -22.56 1.01
C LEU A 31 -22.98 -23.98 0.88
N HIS A 32 -22.89 -24.59 -0.30
CA HIS A 32 -23.31 -25.98 -0.54
C HIS A 32 -22.13 -26.98 -0.44
N GLY A 33 -20.92 -26.48 -0.15
CA GLY A 33 -19.73 -27.29 -0.03
C GLY A 33 -19.72 -28.15 1.24
N SER A 34 -18.95 -29.25 1.20
CA SER A 34 -18.80 -30.15 2.34
C SER A 34 -18.14 -29.47 3.55
N ALA A 35 -17.18 -28.58 3.32
CA ALA A 35 -16.49 -27.82 4.37
C ALA A 35 -17.43 -26.92 5.16
N PHE A 36 -18.27 -26.14 4.45
CA PHE A 36 -19.26 -25.26 5.08
C PHE A 36 -20.38 -26.07 5.74
N THR A 37 -20.91 -27.08 5.05
CA THR A 37 -21.95 -27.97 5.59
C THR A 37 -21.50 -28.68 6.87
N ARG A 38 -20.23 -29.10 6.93
CA ARG A 38 -19.64 -29.70 8.13
C ARG A 38 -19.51 -28.66 9.25
N TRP A 39 -19.00 -27.47 8.96
CA TRP A 39 -18.90 -26.38 9.93
C TRP A 39 -20.26 -26.00 10.51
N MET A 40 -21.32 -25.94 9.69
CA MET A 40 -22.69 -25.67 10.13
C MET A 40 -23.25 -26.74 11.09
N LYS A 41 -22.75 -27.98 11.05
CA LYS A 41 -23.18 -29.07 11.93
C LYS A 41 -22.34 -29.20 13.20
N HIS A 42 -21.16 -28.58 13.23
CA HIS A 42 -20.19 -28.74 14.30
C HIS A 42 -19.72 -27.36 14.80
N PRO A 43 -20.42 -26.77 15.77
CA PRO A 43 -20.07 -25.45 16.34
C PRO A 43 -18.64 -25.39 16.87
N ASP A 44 -18.14 -26.49 17.44
CA ASP A 44 -16.76 -26.58 17.93
C ASP A 44 -15.70 -26.46 16.81
N MET A 45 -16.09 -26.60 15.54
CA MET A 45 -15.22 -26.56 14.38
C MET A 45 -14.92 -25.12 13.93
N LEU A 46 -13.65 -24.78 13.69
CA LEU A 46 -13.29 -23.46 13.12
C LEU A 46 -13.21 -23.58 11.60
N LEU A 47 -13.95 -22.73 10.88
CA LEU A 47 -13.81 -22.63 9.44
C LEU A 47 -12.77 -21.57 9.11
N TRP A 48 -11.59 -22.00 8.67
CA TRP A 48 -10.51 -21.10 8.31
C TRP A 48 -10.37 -21.03 6.78
N LEU A 49 -10.75 -19.88 6.21
CA LEU A 49 -10.52 -19.59 4.79
C LEU A 49 -9.20 -18.84 4.62
N HIS A 50 -8.17 -19.55 4.17
CA HIS A 50 -6.88 -18.94 3.88
C HIS A 50 -6.57 -18.92 2.39
N GLY A 51 -5.77 -17.96 1.98
CA GLY A 51 -5.27 -17.86 0.61
C GLY A 51 -4.63 -16.51 0.34
N GLY A 52 -3.97 -16.39 -0.81
CA GLY A 52 -3.33 -15.15 -1.23
C GLY A 52 -4.33 -13.99 -1.37
N PRO A 53 -3.86 -12.75 -1.46
CA PRO A 53 -4.71 -11.60 -1.78
C PRO A 53 -5.55 -11.85 -3.05
N GLY A 54 -6.81 -11.38 -3.07
CA GLY A 54 -7.67 -11.46 -4.27
C GLY A 54 -8.36 -12.80 -4.50
N CYS A 55 -8.17 -13.74 -3.59
CA CYS A 55 -8.88 -15.01 -3.61
C CYS A 55 -10.31 -14.91 -3.05
N GLY A 56 -10.93 -13.73 -2.94
CA GLY A 56 -12.35 -13.62 -2.59
C GLY A 56 -12.74 -14.05 -1.16
N LYS A 57 -11.79 -14.15 -0.22
CA LYS A 57 -12.03 -14.46 1.21
C LYS A 57 -13.12 -13.58 1.83
N THR A 58 -12.94 -12.27 1.75
CA THR A 58 -13.88 -11.26 2.24
C THR A 58 -15.27 -11.43 1.62
N ILE A 59 -15.34 -11.72 0.32
CA ILE A 59 -16.61 -11.95 -0.39
C ILE A 59 -17.32 -13.20 0.14
N LEU A 60 -16.59 -14.29 0.37
CA LEU A 60 -17.15 -15.49 0.97
C LEU A 60 -17.60 -15.26 2.42
N GLY A 61 -16.83 -14.49 3.21
CA GLY A 61 -17.22 -14.06 4.55
C GLY A 61 -18.56 -13.30 4.56
N CYS A 62 -18.74 -12.34 3.65
CA CYS A 62 -20.02 -11.65 3.47
C CYS A 62 -21.17 -12.62 3.13
N LYS A 63 -20.94 -13.62 2.27
CA LYS A 63 -21.96 -14.61 1.92
C LYS A 63 -22.37 -15.49 3.10
N VAL A 64 -21.46 -15.79 4.02
CA VAL A 64 -21.81 -16.49 5.27
C VAL A 64 -22.72 -15.63 6.13
N ILE A 65 -22.42 -14.35 6.26
CA ILE A 65 -23.27 -13.41 7.02
C ILE A 65 -24.66 -13.27 6.38
N ASP A 66 -24.73 -13.05 5.07
CA ASP A 66 -26.01 -13.00 4.32
C ASP A 66 -26.82 -14.30 4.53
N PHE A 67 -26.15 -15.46 4.54
CA PHE A 67 -26.79 -16.75 4.81
C PHE A 67 -27.33 -16.84 6.24
N CYS A 68 -26.57 -16.39 7.24
CA CYS A 68 -26.99 -16.38 8.64
C CYS A 68 -28.16 -15.40 8.90
N ASP A 69 -28.16 -14.23 8.24
CA ASP A 69 -29.23 -13.22 8.37
C ASP A 69 -30.60 -13.73 7.94
N SER A 70 -30.63 -14.66 6.97
CA SER A 70 -31.88 -15.25 6.48
C SER A 70 -32.56 -16.23 7.44
N ARG A 71 -32.00 -16.50 8.63
CA ARG A 71 -32.46 -17.54 9.55
C ARG A 71 -32.98 -16.93 10.87
N ALA A 72 -34.16 -17.38 11.30
CA ALA A 72 -34.75 -16.95 12.56
C ALA A 72 -33.97 -17.48 13.77
N SER A 73 -33.92 -16.68 14.85
CA SER A 73 -33.34 -17.04 16.16
C SER A 73 -31.83 -17.31 16.20
N THR A 74 -31.07 -16.88 15.18
CA THR A 74 -29.61 -17.00 15.16
C THR A 74 -28.92 -15.66 15.43
N GLY A 75 -28.00 -15.64 16.40
CA GLY A 75 -27.09 -14.51 16.59
C GLY A 75 -26.01 -14.52 15.51
N TYR A 76 -25.69 -13.39 14.91
CA TYR A 76 -24.53 -13.30 14.03
C TYR A 76 -23.84 -11.94 14.13
N ALA A 77 -22.53 -11.96 13.93
CA ALA A 77 -21.69 -10.77 13.94
C ALA A 77 -20.50 -10.94 12.98
N SER A 78 -19.99 -9.82 12.49
CA SER A 78 -18.81 -9.80 11.64
C SER A 78 -17.87 -8.66 11.98
N PHE A 79 -16.58 -8.90 11.82
CA PHE A 79 -15.55 -7.87 11.93
C PHE A 79 -14.58 -7.98 10.76
N PHE A 80 -14.34 -6.86 10.08
CA PHE A 80 -13.48 -6.79 8.91
C PHE A 80 -12.28 -5.89 9.22
N PHE A 81 -11.13 -6.50 9.47
CA PHE A 81 -9.88 -5.75 9.54
C PHE A 81 -9.57 -5.14 8.16
N ASP A 82 -9.12 -3.89 8.14
CA ASP A 82 -8.62 -3.22 6.93
C ASP A 82 -7.34 -2.44 7.26
N GLY A 83 -6.19 -3.06 7.00
CA GLY A 83 -4.86 -2.49 7.17
C GLY A 83 -4.55 -1.32 6.23
N ARG A 84 -5.47 -0.96 5.31
CA ARG A 84 -5.37 0.25 4.49
C ARG A 84 -6.14 1.42 5.09
N SER A 85 -6.95 1.18 6.11
CA SER A 85 -7.63 2.25 6.85
C SER A 85 -6.60 3.12 7.56
N ALA A 86 -6.79 4.44 7.54
CA ALA A 86 -6.01 5.36 8.35
C ALA A 86 -6.31 5.22 9.85
N GLU A 87 -7.37 4.48 10.21
CA GLU A 87 -7.77 4.24 11.59
C GLU A 87 -7.08 3.01 12.18
N ALA A 88 -5.85 3.19 12.69
CA ALA A 88 -5.12 2.14 13.40
C ALA A 88 -5.92 1.51 14.57
N ALA A 89 -6.89 2.25 15.12
CA ALA A 89 -7.82 1.78 16.14
C ALA A 89 -8.72 0.62 15.68
N LEU A 90 -8.90 0.39 14.37
CA LEU A 90 -9.67 -0.75 13.86
C LEU A 90 -8.86 -2.06 13.78
N LEU A 91 -7.57 -2.00 14.11
CA LEU A 91 -6.65 -3.14 13.98
C LEU A 91 -6.41 -3.89 15.30
N VAL A 92 -7.02 -3.44 16.40
CA VAL A 92 -6.80 -4.00 17.76
C VAL A 92 -7.89 -4.99 18.17
N HIS A 93 -7.51 -5.97 19.00
CA HIS A 93 -8.39 -7.06 19.46
C HIS A 93 -9.59 -6.54 20.26
N GLU A 94 -9.37 -5.56 21.14
CA GLU A 94 -10.42 -4.99 21.97
C GLU A 94 -11.59 -4.41 21.14
N LYS A 95 -11.27 -3.74 20.04
CA LYS A 95 -12.26 -3.08 19.17
C LYS A 95 -13.09 -4.11 18.39
N LEU A 96 -12.50 -5.26 18.05
CA LEU A 96 -13.24 -6.41 17.53
C LEU A 96 -14.26 -6.93 18.55
N VAL A 97 -13.86 -7.14 19.81
CA VAL A 97 -14.74 -7.66 20.87
C VAL A 97 -15.92 -6.70 21.11
N ARG A 98 -15.65 -5.39 21.19
CA ARG A 98 -16.70 -4.36 21.35
C ARG A 98 -17.70 -4.36 20.20
N SER A 99 -17.22 -4.43 18.95
CA SER A 99 -18.08 -4.45 17.77
C SER A 99 -18.97 -5.69 17.71
N ILE A 100 -18.40 -6.88 17.94
CA ILE A 100 -19.16 -8.14 17.96
C ILE A 100 -20.23 -8.08 19.06
N MET A 101 -19.86 -7.63 20.26
CA MET A 101 -20.79 -7.53 21.38
C MET A 101 -21.97 -6.62 21.07
N MET A 102 -21.73 -5.47 20.44
CA MET A 102 -22.82 -4.57 20.02
C MET A 102 -23.70 -5.19 18.95
N GLN A 103 -23.12 -5.82 17.93
CA GLN A 103 -23.86 -6.49 16.86
C GLN A 103 -24.77 -7.60 17.38
N LEU A 104 -24.30 -8.40 18.36
CA LEU A 104 -25.13 -9.44 18.98
C LEU A 104 -26.18 -8.82 19.90
N SER A 105 -25.83 -7.79 20.68
CA SER A 105 -26.76 -7.13 21.59
C SER A 105 -27.97 -6.52 20.85
N HIS A 106 -27.75 -5.95 19.66
CA HIS A 106 -28.83 -5.42 18.80
C HIS A 106 -29.79 -6.50 18.28
N ARG A 107 -29.45 -7.78 18.42
CA ARG A 107 -30.28 -8.92 18.01
C ARG A 107 -31.01 -9.58 19.17
N CYS A 108 -30.80 -9.09 20.39
CA CYS A 108 -31.56 -9.52 21.55
C CYS A 108 -32.87 -8.72 21.66
N ASP A 109 -33.87 -9.32 22.32
CA ASP A 109 -35.09 -8.62 22.70
C ASP A 109 -34.80 -7.67 23.86
N GLY A 110 -34.29 -6.47 23.53
CA GLY A 110 -33.86 -5.47 24.50
C GLY A 110 -32.36 -5.56 24.85
N ILE A 111 -31.95 -4.85 25.89
CA ILE A 111 -30.55 -4.79 26.30
C ILE A 111 -30.20 -6.09 27.02
N PRO A 112 -29.15 -6.83 26.61
CA PRO A 112 -28.76 -8.06 27.29
C PRO A 112 -28.42 -7.78 28.76
N THR A 113 -28.93 -8.60 29.69
CA THR A 113 -28.69 -8.44 31.13
C THR A 113 -27.20 -8.41 31.46
N ALA A 114 -26.39 -9.22 30.77
CA ALA A 114 -24.94 -9.22 30.95
C ALA A 114 -24.29 -7.85 30.62
N LEU A 115 -24.80 -7.16 29.59
CA LEU A 115 -24.32 -5.83 29.19
C LEU A 115 -24.76 -4.75 30.19
N GLU A 116 -26.00 -4.83 30.70
CA GLU A 116 -26.49 -3.93 31.75
C GLU A 116 -25.70 -4.06 33.05
N GLU A 117 -25.41 -5.30 33.47
CA GLU A 117 -24.58 -5.57 34.64
C GLU A 117 -23.16 -5.03 34.49
N MET A 118 -22.54 -5.19 33.31
CA MET A 118 -21.22 -4.63 33.02
C MET A 118 -21.25 -3.10 33.08
N TYR A 119 -22.26 -2.48 32.47
CA TYR A 119 -22.44 -1.03 32.51
C TYR A 119 -22.61 -0.50 33.94
N ALA A 120 -23.38 -1.22 34.78
CA ALA A 120 -23.54 -0.88 36.18
C ALA A 120 -22.23 -1.00 36.97
N LYS A 121 -21.42 -2.03 36.71
CA LYS A 121 -20.09 -2.24 37.33
C LYS A 121 -19.08 -1.17 36.95
N CYS A 122 -19.24 -0.54 35.78
CA CYS A 122 -18.40 0.55 35.31
C CYS A 122 -18.97 1.94 35.69
N ASP A 123 -19.60 2.04 36.86
CA ASP A 123 -20.20 3.26 37.41
C ASP A 123 -21.13 3.96 36.41
N LYS A 124 -22.00 3.17 35.75
CA LYS A 124 -22.93 3.65 34.71
C LYS A 124 -22.21 4.40 33.60
N GLY A 125 -21.04 3.90 33.21
CA GLY A 125 -20.25 4.38 32.08
C GLY A 125 -19.28 5.51 32.39
N SER A 126 -18.94 5.72 33.66
CA SER A 126 -17.89 6.67 34.06
C SER A 126 -16.48 6.15 33.71
N HIS A 127 -16.32 4.82 33.64
CA HIS A 127 -15.07 4.16 33.31
C HIS A 127 -15.26 3.18 32.13
N GLN A 128 -14.21 2.94 31.34
CA GLN A 128 -14.20 1.90 30.31
C GLN A 128 -13.89 0.52 30.94
N PRO A 129 -14.54 -0.57 30.49
CA PRO A 129 -14.24 -1.90 30.98
C PRO A 129 -12.89 -2.40 30.43
N PRO A 130 -12.11 -3.16 31.22
CA PRO A 130 -10.92 -3.85 30.71
C PRO A 130 -11.33 -5.02 29.79
N ILE A 131 -10.39 -5.49 28.96
CA ILE A 131 -10.65 -6.52 27.93
C ILE A 131 -11.20 -7.83 28.52
N GLU A 132 -10.73 -8.27 29.68
CA GLU A 132 -11.18 -9.51 30.32
C GLU A 132 -12.67 -9.44 30.70
N MET A 133 -13.15 -8.25 31.07
CA MET A 133 -14.56 -8.01 31.38
C MET A 133 -15.41 -7.98 30.11
N LEU A 134 -14.89 -7.41 29.02
CA LEU A 134 -15.53 -7.43 27.70
C LEU A 134 -15.69 -8.85 27.19
N GLU A 135 -14.63 -9.66 27.24
CA GLU A 135 -14.64 -11.05 26.80
C GLU A 135 -15.61 -11.92 27.62
N ALA A 136 -15.61 -11.76 28.95
CA ALA A 136 -16.54 -12.47 29.83
C ALA A 136 -18.01 -12.10 29.58
N THR A 137 -18.27 -10.81 29.31
CA THR A 137 -19.62 -10.31 29.00
C THR A 137 -20.09 -10.82 27.63
N LEU A 138 -19.21 -10.78 26.63
CA LEU A 138 -19.50 -11.31 25.29
C LEU A 138 -19.85 -12.80 25.35
N LEU A 139 -19.12 -13.61 26.12
CA LEU A 139 -19.43 -15.03 26.28
C LEU A 139 -20.84 -15.25 26.84
N ARG A 140 -21.25 -14.48 27.85
CA ARG A 140 -22.62 -14.55 28.41
C ARG A 140 -23.69 -14.15 27.40
N ILE A 141 -23.41 -13.18 26.54
CA ILE A 141 -24.31 -12.78 25.46
C ILE A 141 -24.40 -13.92 24.44
N VAL A 142 -23.28 -14.53 24.06
CA VAL A 142 -23.26 -15.70 23.15
C VAL A 142 -24.11 -16.85 23.70
N ASP A 143 -24.03 -17.13 25.00
CA ASP A 143 -24.81 -18.21 25.64
C ASP A 143 -26.33 -17.96 25.65
N SER A 144 -26.77 -16.71 25.46
CA SER A 144 -28.19 -16.34 25.39
C SER A 144 -28.86 -16.72 24.06
N PHE A 145 -28.09 -17.06 23.03
CA PHE A 145 -28.60 -17.52 21.73
C PHE A 145 -28.63 -19.05 21.63
N ASP A 146 -29.39 -19.57 20.66
CA ASP A 146 -29.36 -20.99 20.30
C ASP A 146 -28.13 -21.34 19.46
N ASN A 147 -27.79 -20.48 18.49
CA ASN A 147 -26.58 -20.56 17.68
C ASN A 147 -26.05 -19.16 17.42
N VAL A 148 -24.73 -19.01 17.48
CA VAL A 148 -24.03 -17.75 17.17
C VAL A 148 -23.01 -17.95 16.07
N TYR A 149 -23.04 -17.10 15.05
CA TYR A 149 -22.10 -17.13 13.92
C TYR A 149 -21.22 -15.88 13.93
N ILE A 150 -19.92 -16.05 14.12
CA ILE A 150 -18.95 -14.95 14.11
C ILE A 150 -18.02 -15.11 12.91
N VAL A 151 -17.95 -14.08 12.05
CA VAL A 151 -17.00 -14.00 10.94
C VAL A 151 -15.95 -12.95 11.21
N ILE A 152 -14.69 -13.37 11.25
CA ILE A 152 -13.52 -12.49 11.41
C ILE A 152 -12.75 -12.48 10.08
N ASP A 153 -12.79 -11.36 9.35
CA ASP A 153 -12.11 -11.22 8.06
C ASP A 153 -10.74 -10.56 8.23
N SER A 154 -9.76 -11.05 7.48
CA SER A 154 -8.38 -10.53 7.45
C SER A 154 -7.69 -10.55 8.81
N LEU A 155 -7.75 -11.69 9.51
CA LEU A 155 -7.13 -11.89 10.83
C LEU A 155 -5.62 -11.59 10.83
N ASP A 156 -4.95 -11.73 9.69
CA ASP A 156 -3.55 -11.34 9.54
C ASP A 156 -3.30 -9.83 9.65
N GLU A 157 -4.31 -8.98 9.54
CA GLU A 157 -4.15 -7.53 9.64
C GLU A 157 -4.29 -7.00 11.09
N CYS A 158 -4.68 -7.86 12.04
CA CYS A 158 -4.74 -7.49 13.46
C CYS A 158 -3.34 -7.22 14.03
N SER A 159 -3.16 -6.06 14.67
CA SER A 159 -1.88 -5.67 15.30
C SER A 159 -1.60 -6.48 16.57
N GLU A 160 -2.65 -6.93 17.26
CA GLU A 160 -2.61 -7.74 18.50
C GLU A 160 -2.92 -9.22 18.21
N ARG A 161 -2.46 -9.70 17.05
CA ARG A 161 -2.82 -11.03 16.51
C ARG A 161 -2.63 -12.17 17.50
N LYS A 162 -1.58 -12.14 18.34
CA LYS A 162 -1.30 -13.19 19.33
C LYS A 162 -2.43 -13.30 20.35
N ASP A 163 -2.91 -12.17 20.85
CA ASP A 163 -3.98 -12.09 21.84
C ASP A 163 -5.32 -12.49 21.21
N LEU A 164 -5.58 -12.02 19.98
CA LEU A 164 -6.75 -12.42 19.20
C LEU A 164 -6.81 -13.94 18.98
N LEU A 165 -5.70 -14.58 18.61
CA LEU A 165 -5.63 -16.03 18.40
C LEU A 165 -5.86 -16.81 19.71
N ALA A 166 -5.31 -16.33 20.83
CA ALA A 166 -5.55 -16.92 22.15
C ALA A 166 -7.02 -16.80 22.55
N TRP A 167 -7.64 -15.63 22.31
CA TRP A 167 -9.06 -15.40 22.55
C TRP A 167 -9.97 -16.30 21.73
N ILE A 168 -9.69 -16.50 20.42
CA ILE A 168 -10.46 -17.43 19.58
C ILE A 168 -10.45 -18.85 20.18
N GLY A 169 -9.30 -19.32 20.66
CA GLY A 169 -9.18 -20.62 21.34
C GLY A 169 -9.98 -20.67 22.64
N SER A 170 -9.91 -19.60 23.45
CA SER A 170 -10.65 -19.46 24.72
C SER A 170 -12.17 -19.45 24.52
N MET A 171 -12.67 -18.63 23.60
CA MET A 171 -14.11 -18.55 23.29
C MET A 171 -14.67 -19.89 22.86
N LYS A 172 -13.95 -20.62 22.01
CA LYS A 172 -14.39 -21.94 21.55
C LYS A 172 -14.44 -22.99 22.64
N SER A 173 -13.46 -23.00 23.55
CA SER A 173 -13.46 -23.97 24.65
C SER A 173 -14.52 -23.66 25.71
N ARG A 174 -14.92 -22.39 25.84
CA ARG A 174 -15.86 -21.94 26.88
C ARG A 174 -17.30 -21.78 26.41
N ALA A 175 -17.54 -21.56 25.11
CA ALA A 175 -18.88 -21.47 24.57
C ALA A 175 -19.56 -22.85 24.61
N SER A 176 -20.85 -22.87 24.91
CA SER A 176 -21.67 -24.06 25.19
C SER A 176 -21.96 -24.96 23.96
N GLY A 177 -21.03 -25.08 23.00
CA GLY A 177 -21.23 -25.84 21.77
C GLY A 177 -22.27 -25.20 20.84
N LYS A 178 -22.37 -23.87 20.86
CA LYS A 178 -23.32 -23.07 20.06
C LYS A 178 -22.65 -22.03 19.16
N LEU A 179 -21.34 -21.84 19.33
CA LEU A 179 -20.57 -20.77 18.70
C LEU A 179 -19.85 -21.29 17.46
N HIS A 180 -20.33 -20.90 16.29
CA HIS A 180 -19.67 -21.13 15.01
C HIS A 180 -18.78 -19.94 14.65
N MET A 181 -17.47 -20.15 14.66
CA MET A 181 -16.51 -19.12 14.22
C MET A 181 -15.96 -19.45 12.83
N MET A 182 -15.87 -18.43 12.00
CA MET A 182 -15.16 -18.44 10.73
C MET A 182 -14.11 -17.33 10.76
N ALA A 183 -12.91 -17.65 10.29
CA ALA A 183 -11.83 -16.68 10.14
C ALA A 183 -11.30 -16.70 8.71
N THR A 184 -10.93 -15.54 8.19
CA THR A 184 -10.17 -15.45 6.93
C THR A 184 -8.79 -14.85 7.19
N SER A 185 -7.79 -15.29 6.45
CA SER A 185 -6.45 -14.69 6.51
C SER A 185 -5.57 -15.04 5.31
N ARG A 186 -4.37 -14.45 5.23
CA ARG A 186 -3.23 -15.05 4.52
C ARG A 186 -2.81 -16.37 5.17
N SER A 187 -2.10 -17.20 4.42
CA SER A 187 -1.58 -18.49 4.90
C SER A 187 -0.30 -18.30 5.71
N GLU A 188 -0.41 -17.64 6.86
CA GLU A 188 0.72 -17.38 7.75
C GLU A 188 1.01 -18.59 8.67
N PRO A 189 2.28 -18.97 8.90
CA PRO A 189 2.63 -20.14 9.70
C PRO A 189 2.15 -20.09 11.16
N ASP A 190 2.21 -18.91 11.79
CA ASP A 190 1.79 -18.67 13.17
C ASP A 190 0.27 -18.84 13.34
N ILE A 191 -0.52 -18.26 12.43
CA ILE A 191 -1.98 -18.41 12.38
C ILE A 191 -2.32 -19.90 12.20
N GLY A 192 -1.71 -20.54 11.19
CA GLY A 192 -1.99 -21.94 10.91
C GLY A 192 -1.63 -22.85 12.08
N LYS A 193 -0.51 -22.62 12.77
CA LYS A 193 -0.10 -23.40 13.95
C LYS A 193 -1.10 -23.21 15.10
N SER A 194 -1.47 -21.96 15.40
CA SER A 194 -2.40 -21.65 16.48
C SER A 194 -3.79 -22.21 16.20
N LEU A 195 -4.37 -22.00 15.02
CA LEU A 195 -5.73 -22.48 14.74
C LEU A 195 -5.81 -24.01 14.71
N ARG A 196 -4.74 -24.70 14.28
CA ARG A 196 -4.66 -26.17 14.26
C ARG A 196 -4.51 -26.80 15.64
N SER A 197 -3.83 -26.12 16.58
CA SER A 197 -3.67 -26.66 17.93
C SER A 197 -4.97 -26.66 18.73
N HIS A 198 -5.98 -25.90 18.29
CA HIS A 198 -7.22 -25.72 19.05
C HIS A 198 -8.43 -26.47 18.46
N THR A 199 -8.46 -26.88 17.18
CA THR A 199 -9.64 -27.55 16.57
C THR A 199 -9.36 -28.36 15.28
N PRO A 200 -10.24 -29.31 14.88
CA PRO A 200 -10.27 -29.85 13.52
C PRO A 200 -10.65 -28.73 12.53
N ILE A 201 -9.80 -28.44 11.54
CA ILE A 201 -10.04 -27.39 10.55
C ILE A 201 -10.65 -28.01 9.29
N SER A 202 -11.67 -27.38 8.71
CA SER A 202 -12.08 -27.65 7.34
C SER A 202 -11.33 -26.69 6.45
N HIS A 203 -10.45 -27.23 5.61
CA HIS A 203 -9.78 -26.43 4.60
C HIS A 203 -10.81 -25.95 3.59
N GLY A 204 -11.13 -24.65 3.64
CA GLY A 204 -11.71 -23.97 2.49
C GLY A 204 -10.68 -23.98 1.37
N THR A 205 -11.03 -24.61 0.25
CA THR A 205 -10.18 -24.71 -0.95
C THR A 205 -9.50 -23.39 -1.27
N ASN A 206 -8.20 -23.40 -1.60
CA ASN A 206 -7.44 -22.27 -2.14
C ASN A 206 -8.31 -21.51 -3.14
N CYS A 207 -8.88 -20.38 -2.72
CA CYS A 207 -9.85 -19.70 -3.55
C CYS A 207 -9.13 -19.07 -4.76
N ARG A 208 -9.63 -19.30 -5.98
CA ARG A 208 -8.95 -18.93 -7.24
C ARG A 208 -9.70 -17.87 -8.04
N PHE A 209 -10.52 -17.02 -7.41
CA PHE A 209 -11.40 -16.09 -8.12
C PHE A 209 -10.68 -15.14 -9.08
N ARG A 210 -9.54 -14.55 -8.68
CA ARG A 210 -8.74 -13.71 -9.59
C ARG A 210 -8.14 -14.51 -10.75
N TRP A 211 -7.74 -15.74 -10.50
CA TRP A 211 -7.23 -16.63 -11.55
C TRP A 211 -8.34 -16.94 -12.55
N ALA A 212 -9.52 -17.35 -12.08
CA ALA A 212 -10.68 -17.62 -12.93
C ALA A 212 -11.09 -16.37 -13.74
N ALA A 213 -11.18 -15.21 -13.09
CA ALA A 213 -11.50 -13.94 -13.76
C ALA A 213 -10.54 -13.64 -14.92
N LEU A 214 -9.23 -13.82 -14.72
CA LEU A 214 -8.22 -13.62 -15.77
C LEU A 214 -8.26 -14.67 -16.89
N GLN A 215 -8.93 -15.81 -16.70
CA GLN A 215 -9.08 -16.83 -17.74
C GLN A 215 -10.42 -16.71 -18.48
N ILE A 216 -11.45 -16.11 -17.87
CA ILE A 216 -12.81 -16.07 -18.44
C ILE A 216 -12.82 -15.32 -19.78
N ASP A 217 -12.16 -14.18 -19.89
CA ASP A 217 -12.18 -13.38 -21.12
C ASP A 217 -11.62 -14.19 -22.31
N GLY A 218 -10.49 -14.88 -22.11
CA GLY A 218 -9.92 -15.75 -23.16
C GLY A 218 -10.76 -17.00 -23.47
N LEU A 219 -11.53 -17.50 -22.51
CA LEU A 219 -12.47 -18.60 -22.74
C LEU A 219 -13.74 -18.14 -23.48
N LEU A 220 -14.18 -16.90 -23.25
CA LEU A 220 -15.32 -16.29 -23.94
C LEU A 220 -15.03 -15.98 -25.42
N GLU A 221 -13.76 -15.75 -25.76
CA GLU A 221 -13.31 -15.52 -27.15
C GLU A 221 -13.24 -16.80 -28.00
N CYS A 222 -13.31 -17.99 -27.38
CA CYS A 222 -13.25 -19.26 -28.11
C CYS A 222 -14.46 -19.41 -29.04
N VAL A 223 -14.22 -19.58 -30.35
CA VAL A 223 -15.29 -19.67 -31.36
C VAL A 223 -15.78 -21.10 -31.61
N SER A 224 -15.04 -22.10 -31.11
CA SER A 224 -15.38 -23.51 -31.26
C SER A 224 -15.17 -24.31 -29.97
N ARG A 225 -15.88 -25.43 -29.86
CA ARG A 225 -15.70 -26.38 -28.76
C ARG A 225 -14.29 -26.96 -28.72
N GLU A 226 -13.67 -27.18 -29.87
CA GLU A 226 -12.30 -27.67 -29.96
C GLU A 226 -11.31 -26.64 -29.39
N GLU A 227 -11.46 -25.37 -29.74
CA GLU A 227 -10.64 -24.28 -29.22
C GLU A 227 -10.82 -24.12 -27.70
N LEU A 228 -12.06 -24.20 -27.22
CA LEU A 228 -12.37 -24.18 -25.79
C LEU A 228 -11.69 -25.34 -25.05
N GLU A 229 -11.77 -26.56 -25.59
CA GLU A 229 -11.13 -27.75 -25.00
C GLU A 229 -9.59 -27.64 -25.02
N GLN A 230 -9.00 -27.05 -26.06
CA GLN A 230 -7.56 -26.78 -26.13
C GLN A 230 -7.14 -25.70 -25.11
N GLN A 231 -7.89 -24.61 -25.02
CA GLN A 231 -7.66 -23.53 -24.05
C GLN A 231 -7.76 -24.05 -22.61
N LEU A 232 -8.81 -24.82 -22.28
CA LEU A 232 -8.99 -25.47 -20.98
C LEU A 232 -7.82 -26.39 -20.61
N LYS A 233 -7.28 -27.17 -21.56
CA LYS A 233 -6.10 -28.01 -21.35
C LYS A 233 -4.83 -27.20 -21.12
N SER A 234 -4.75 -26.00 -21.69
CA SER A 234 -3.58 -25.14 -21.61
C SER A 234 -3.60 -24.18 -20.41
N LEU A 235 -4.66 -24.14 -19.59
CA LEU A 235 -4.82 -23.14 -18.53
C LEU A 235 -3.60 -23.09 -17.57
N PRO A 236 -3.21 -21.89 -17.12
CA PRO A 236 -2.13 -21.73 -16.16
C PRO A 236 -2.48 -22.40 -14.83
N LYS A 237 -1.53 -23.02 -14.13
CA LYS A 237 -1.77 -23.77 -12.88
C LYS A 237 -2.18 -22.87 -11.70
N GLY A 238 -1.88 -21.58 -11.77
CA GLY A 238 -2.17 -20.58 -10.74
C GLY A 238 -1.93 -19.14 -11.22
N LEU A 239 -2.01 -18.18 -10.29
CA LEU A 239 -1.84 -16.75 -10.59
C LEU A 239 -0.44 -16.42 -11.12
N ASP A 240 0.61 -16.98 -10.54
CA ASP A 240 1.99 -16.75 -10.98
C ASP A 240 2.20 -17.10 -12.45
N GLU A 241 1.74 -18.28 -12.88
CA GLU A 241 1.82 -18.68 -14.30
C GLU A 241 0.89 -17.82 -15.19
N THR A 242 -0.22 -17.34 -14.64
CA THR A 242 -1.12 -16.41 -15.35
C THR A 242 -0.41 -15.08 -15.62
N TYR A 243 0.18 -14.48 -14.59
CA TYR A 243 0.94 -13.23 -14.72
C TYR A 243 2.17 -13.42 -15.60
N ALA A 244 2.88 -14.54 -15.48
CA ALA A 244 4.00 -14.87 -16.36
C ALA A 244 3.59 -14.84 -17.84
N ARG A 245 2.44 -15.44 -18.17
CA ARG A 245 1.90 -15.47 -19.54
C ARG A 245 1.48 -14.09 -20.03
N ILE A 246 0.77 -13.31 -19.20
CA ILE A 246 0.34 -11.94 -19.55
C ILE A 246 1.57 -11.08 -19.84
N LEU A 247 2.55 -11.06 -18.93
CA LEU A 247 3.79 -10.30 -19.09
C LEU A 247 4.56 -10.72 -20.34
N SER A 248 4.66 -12.02 -20.60
CA SER A 248 5.42 -12.56 -21.74
C SER A 248 4.74 -12.32 -23.11
N ARG A 249 3.45 -11.99 -23.13
CA ARG A 249 2.72 -11.66 -24.37
C ARG A 249 2.91 -10.21 -24.83
N SER A 250 3.46 -9.36 -23.98
CA SER A 250 3.59 -7.94 -24.29
C SER A 250 4.47 -7.70 -25.52
N SER A 251 3.94 -6.93 -26.47
CA SER A 251 4.71 -6.45 -27.62
C SER A 251 5.68 -5.32 -27.27
N ARG A 252 5.59 -4.77 -26.05
CA ARG A 252 6.42 -3.64 -25.58
C ARG A 252 6.96 -3.91 -24.17
N PRO A 253 7.84 -4.93 -24.00
CA PRO A 253 8.28 -5.38 -22.69
C PRO A 253 9.02 -4.31 -21.88
N LYS A 254 9.80 -3.43 -22.54
CA LYS A 254 10.48 -2.30 -21.89
C LYS A 254 9.48 -1.33 -21.26
N HIS A 255 8.55 -0.79 -22.05
CA HIS A 255 7.52 0.12 -21.55
C HIS A 255 6.64 -0.55 -20.49
N LEU A 256 6.23 -1.80 -20.70
CA LEU A 256 5.45 -2.54 -19.72
C LEU A 256 6.19 -2.63 -18.37
N LYS A 257 7.48 -2.99 -18.39
CA LYS A 257 8.29 -3.05 -17.17
C LYS A 257 8.35 -1.68 -16.48
N THR A 258 8.64 -0.62 -17.22
CA THR A 258 8.72 0.74 -16.66
C THR A 258 7.39 1.21 -16.08
N PHE A 259 6.27 0.97 -16.77
CA PHE A 259 4.94 1.30 -16.26
C PHE A 259 4.61 0.54 -14.98
N LEU A 260 4.89 -0.76 -14.94
CA LEU A 260 4.69 -1.58 -13.74
C LEU A 260 5.60 -1.14 -12.59
N GLN A 261 6.82 -0.68 -12.87
CA GLN A 261 7.71 -0.09 -11.85
C GLN A 261 7.11 1.16 -11.23
N CYS A 262 6.66 2.12 -12.05
CA CYS A 262 5.99 3.33 -11.57
C CYS A 262 4.73 2.97 -10.76
N LEU A 263 3.83 2.16 -11.31
CA LEU A 263 2.60 1.77 -10.63
C LEU A 263 2.83 1.00 -9.32
N ALA A 264 3.95 0.29 -9.19
CA ALA A 264 4.31 -0.44 -7.98
C ALA A 264 5.01 0.42 -6.92
N PHE A 265 5.85 1.39 -7.30
CA PHE A 265 6.78 2.07 -6.38
C PHE A 265 6.65 3.59 -6.31
N SER A 266 5.72 4.19 -7.07
CA SER A 266 5.44 5.62 -6.98
C SER A 266 4.93 6.05 -5.60
N ARG A 267 5.32 7.25 -5.16
CA ARG A 267 4.94 7.83 -3.85
C ARG A 267 3.45 8.15 -3.70
N ARG A 268 2.75 8.33 -4.82
CA ARG A 268 1.29 8.44 -4.90
C ARG A 268 0.77 7.68 -6.12
N PRO A 269 -0.54 7.36 -6.17
CA PRO A 269 -1.17 6.91 -7.41
C PRO A 269 -0.93 7.89 -8.54
N MET A 270 -0.70 7.35 -9.75
CA MET A 270 -0.41 8.14 -10.95
C MET A 270 -1.59 8.07 -11.93
N THR A 271 -1.74 9.10 -12.75
CA THR A 271 -2.73 9.11 -13.83
C THR A 271 -2.24 8.34 -15.05
N VAL A 272 -3.16 7.97 -15.93
CA VAL A 272 -2.86 7.38 -17.24
C VAL A 272 -2.00 8.34 -18.06
N GLN A 273 -2.22 9.66 -17.97
CA GLN A 273 -1.38 10.64 -18.67
C GLN A 273 0.05 10.66 -18.12
N GLU A 274 0.22 10.68 -16.80
CA GLU A 274 1.55 10.65 -16.16
C GLU A 274 2.32 9.38 -16.53
N ILE A 275 1.68 8.21 -16.49
CA ILE A 275 2.32 6.94 -16.85
C ILE A 275 2.65 6.89 -18.35
N ALA A 276 1.79 7.42 -19.22
CA ALA A 276 2.08 7.48 -20.66
C ALA A 276 3.32 8.33 -20.94
N GLU A 277 3.47 9.43 -20.20
CA GLU A 277 4.58 10.36 -20.37
C GLU A 277 5.91 9.83 -19.84
N VAL A 278 5.90 8.87 -18.91
CA VAL A 278 7.12 8.13 -18.51
C VAL A 278 7.83 7.52 -19.72
N ALA A 279 7.09 7.10 -20.76
CA ALA A 279 7.68 6.54 -21.97
C ALA A 279 8.48 7.56 -22.82
N THR A 280 8.37 8.86 -22.53
CA THR A 280 9.17 9.90 -23.21
C THR A 280 10.63 9.89 -22.78
N VAL A 281 10.98 9.24 -21.67
CA VAL A 281 12.37 9.09 -21.25
C VAL A 281 12.99 7.89 -21.94
N ASP A 282 13.92 8.18 -22.86
CA ASP A 282 14.63 7.20 -23.66
C ASP A 282 15.84 6.65 -22.90
N PHE A 283 15.86 5.34 -22.66
CA PHE A 283 16.96 4.61 -22.02
C PHE A 283 17.92 3.96 -23.03
N ASP A 284 17.63 4.02 -24.32
CA ASP A 284 18.40 3.36 -25.38
C ASP A 284 19.43 4.29 -26.06
N VAL A 285 19.55 5.53 -25.59
CA VAL A 285 20.58 6.47 -26.03
C VAL A 285 21.96 6.10 -25.47
N ALA A 286 23.04 6.49 -26.17
CA ALA A 286 24.40 6.06 -25.84
C ALA A 286 24.96 6.63 -24.53
N ASP A 287 24.36 7.70 -24.01
CA ASP A 287 24.82 8.44 -22.83
C ASP A 287 23.90 8.19 -21.61
N LEU A 288 23.20 9.24 -21.16
CA LEU A 288 22.25 9.20 -20.04
C LEU A 288 20.82 9.13 -20.54
N PRO A 289 19.89 8.54 -19.75
CA PRO A 289 18.47 8.64 -20.05
C PRO A 289 18.05 10.08 -20.29
N ALA A 290 17.30 10.33 -21.37
CA ALA A 290 16.97 11.68 -21.81
C ALA A 290 15.54 11.78 -22.33
N TYR A 291 14.93 12.95 -22.20
CA TYR A 291 13.62 13.23 -22.77
C TYR A 291 13.64 13.20 -24.32
N ASN A 292 12.67 12.50 -24.89
CA ASN A 292 12.48 12.35 -26.33
C ASN A 292 10.98 12.50 -26.67
N ASP A 293 10.62 13.65 -27.21
CA ASP A 293 9.24 13.99 -27.60
C ASP A 293 8.65 13.00 -28.63
N ARG A 294 9.49 12.37 -29.45
CA ARG A 294 9.05 11.38 -30.46
C ARG A 294 8.51 10.09 -29.87
N LEU A 295 8.80 9.82 -28.59
CA LEU A 295 8.28 8.64 -27.88
C LEU A 295 6.92 8.92 -27.20
N GLN A 296 6.43 10.16 -27.26
CA GLN A 296 5.15 10.53 -26.67
C GLN A 296 4.00 9.72 -27.28
N TYR A 297 3.15 9.17 -26.41
CA TYR A 297 1.98 8.43 -26.82
C TYR A 297 0.92 9.40 -27.36
N THR A 298 0.52 9.20 -28.62
CA THR A 298 -0.59 9.96 -29.23
C THR A 298 -1.94 9.68 -28.55
N ASP A 299 -2.05 8.54 -27.88
CA ASP A 299 -3.22 8.14 -27.11
C ASP A 299 -2.74 7.52 -25.77
N PRO A 300 -2.80 8.28 -24.66
CA PRO A 300 -2.39 7.81 -23.34
C PRO A 300 -3.15 6.57 -22.85
N SER A 301 -4.40 6.36 -23.30
CA SER A 301 -5.21 5.21 -22.86
C SER A 301 -4.59 3.86 -23.24
N LYS A 302 -3.70 3.83 -24.24
CA LYS A 302 -2.95 2.63 -24.64
C LYS A 302 -2.05 2.08 -23.54
N VAL A 303 -1.72 2.86 -22.50
CA VAL A 303 -1.04 2.35 -21.30
C VAL A 303 -1.81 1.19 -20.68
N VAL A 304 -3.14 1.30 -20.57
CA VAL A 304 -4.01 0.26 -19.99
C VAL A 304 -3.93 -1.02 -20.82
N ASN A 305 -3.92 -0.88 -22.15
CA ASN A 305 -3.82 -2.01 -23.08
C ASN A 305 -2.44 -2.69 -23.01
N ILE A 306 -1.35 -1.93 -22.86
CA ILE A 306 0.00 -2.50 -22.72
C ILE A 306 0.12 -3.30 -21.41
N CYS A 307 -0.53 -2.82 -20.35
CA CYS A 307 -0.57 -3.46 -19.04
C CYS A 307 -1.63 -4.57 -18.92
N ASP A 308 -2.35 -4.89 -20.00
CA ASP A 308 -3.27 -6.04 -20.20
C ASP A 308 -3.77 -6.75 -18.93
N GLY A 309 -4.83 -6.22 -18.31
CA GLY A 309 -5.48 -6.84 -17.14
C GLY A 309 -4.65 -6.82 -15.84
N LEU A 310 -3.41 -6.35 -15.85
CA LEU A 310 -2.57 -6.13 -14.66
C LEU A 310 -2.88 -4.82 -13.95
N VAL A 311 -3.64 -3.92 -14.60
CA VAL A 311 -4.00 -2.59 -14.08
C VAL A 311 -5.51 -2.35 -14.15
N THR A 312 -5.99 -1.43 -13.33
CA THR A 312 -7.37 -0.95 -13.30
C THR A 312 -7.40 0.54 -13.06
N GLU A 313 -8.39 1.22 -13.63
CA GLU A 313 -8.71 2.59 -13.26
C GLU A 313 -9.37 2.62 -11.87
N VAL A 314 -9.21 3.74 -11.17
CA VAL A 314 -9.77 3.96 -9.83
C VAL A 314 -11.12 4.67 -9.94
N ASP A 315 -12.18 3.98 -9.49
CA ASP A 315 -13.53 4.55 -9.43
C ASP A 315 -13.54 5.89 -8.67
N GLY A 316 -14.11 6.93 -9.29
CA GLY A 316 -14.25 8.26 -8.69
C GLY A 316 -12.99 9.14 -8.73
N ALA A 317 -11.87 8.67 -9.27
CA ALA A 317 -10.65 9.45 -9.47
C ALA A 317 -10.29 9.48 -10.97
N ALA A 318 -10.63 10.59 -11.64
CA ALA A 318 -10.53 10.72 -13.09
C ALA A 318 -9.11 10.38 -13.60
N GLY A 319 -9.01 9.31 -14.40
CA GLY A 319 -7.78 8.91 -15.07
C GLY A 319 -6.71 8.31 -14.16
N VAL A 320 -6.96 8.06 -12.86
CA VAL A 320 -5.97 7.43 -11.97
C VAL A 320 -5.93 5.92 -12.22
N VAL A 321 -4.72 5.39 -12.45
CA VAL A 321 -4.48 3.96 -12.70
C VAL A 321 -3.70 3.34 -11.55
N LYS A 322 -4.03 2.11 -11.20
CA LYS A 322 -3.30 1.29 -10.21
C LYS A 322 -3.17 -0.14 -10.70
N LEU A 323 -2.29 -0.90 -10.06
CA LEU A 323 -2.28 -2.35 -10.25
C LEU A 323 -3.66 -2.93 -9.92
N ALA A 324 -4.18 -3.76 -10.83
CA ALA A 324 -5.53 -4.33 -10.75
C ALA A 324 -5.72 -5.14 -9.46
N HIS A 325 -4.62 -5.69 -8.94
CA HIS A 325 -4.64 -6.46 -7.73
C HIS A 325 -3.28 -6.44 -7.01
N PHE A 326 -3.27 -6.46 -5.67
CA PHE A 326 -2.03 -6.44 -4.88
C PHE A 326 -1.09 -7.61 -5.21
N SER A 327 -1.65 -8.77 -5.57
CA SER A 327 -0.86 -9.94 -5.96
C SER A 327 -0.06 -9.77 -7.25
N VAL A 328 -0.36 -8.76 -8.09
CA VAL A 328 0.49 -8.39 -9.23
C VAL A 328 1.83 -7.87 -8.72
N LYS A 329 1.81 -6.95 -7.76
CA LYS A 329 3.03 -6.42 -7.14
C LYS A 329 3.81 -7.52 -6.43
N GLU A 330 3.13 -8.39 -5.67
CA GLU A 330 3.77 -9.53 -5.00
C GLU A 330 4.51 -10.42 -5.98
N TYR A 331 3.89 -10.73 -7.12
CA TYR A 331 4.52 -11.55 -8.15
C TYR A 331 5.74 -10.85 -8.79
N LEU A 332 5.62 -9.57 -9.11
CA LEU A 332 6.72 -8.78 -9.71
C LEU A 332 7.96 -8.69 -8.81
N ILE A 333 7.78 -8.65 -7.48
CA ILE A 333 8.88 -8.60 -6.50
C ILE A 333 9.32 -9.98 -5.98
N SER A 334 8.60 -11.04 -6.35
CA SER A 334 8.88 -12.40 -5.90
C SER A 334 10.11 -12.97 -6.60
N GLU A 335 10.87 -13.84 -5.92
CA GLU A 335 11.93 -14.64 -6.55
C GLU A 335 11.36 -15.67 -7.55
N THR A 336 10.09 -16.07 -7.40
CA THR A 336 9.46 -17.06 -8.29
C THR A 336 9.47 -16.64 -9.76
N ILE A 337 9.36 -15.34 -10.04
CA ILE A 337 9.39 -14.79 -11.40
C ILE A 337 10.73 -15.03 -12.10
N LEU A 338 11.84 -15.10 -11.34
CA LEU A 338 13.20 -15.26 -11.87
C LEU A 338 13.43 -16.60 -12.55
N SER A 339 12.63 -17.61 -12.20
CA SER A 339 12.73 -18.96 -12.76
C SER A 339 11.98 -19.16 -14.08
N GLY A 340 11.21 -18.16 -14.54
CA GLY A 340 10.29 -18.28 -15.67
C GLY A 340 10.55 -17.33 -16.83
N ALA A 341 9.73 -17.42 -17.87
CA ALA A 341 9.79 -16.56 -19.07
C ALA A 341 9.60 -15.06 -18.77
N ALA A 342 9.01 -14.73 -17.61
CA ALA A 342 8.80 -13.37 -17.15
C ALA A 342 9.94 -12.80 -16.28
N ALA A 343 11.08 -13.50 -16.15
CA ALA A 343 12.20 -13.08 -15.29
C ALA A 343 12.65 -11.64 -15.52
N GLN A 344 12.60 -11.15 -16.77
CA GLN A 344 12.95 -9.77 -17.11
C GLN A 344 12.08 -8.71 -16.41
N PHE A 345 10.87 -9.07 -15.95
CA PHE A 345 9.93 -8.18 -15.26
C PHE A 345 10.10 -8.20 -13.74
N HIS A 346 11.09 -8.93 -13.20
CA HIS A 346 11.40 -8.88 -11.78
C HIS A 346 11.75 -7.46 -11.34
N LEU A 347 11.17 -7.02 -10.23
CA LEU A 347 11.35 -5.69 -9.66
C LEU A 347 11.95 -5.78 -8.27
N THR A 348 13.01 -5.02 -8.02
CA THR A 348 13.51 -4.76 -6.66
C THR A 348 13.17 -3.34 -6.25
N LYS A 349 13.00 -3.11 -4.94
CA LYS A 349 12.68 -1.78 -4.41
C LYS A 349 13.75 -0.74 -4.81
N SER A 350 15.02 -1.06 -4.56
CA SER A 350 16.16 -0.19 -4.87
C SER A 350 16.22 0.19 -6.36
N LEU A 351 16.23 -0.81 -7.26
CA LEU A 351 16.29 -0.55 -8.71
C LEU A 351 15.08 0.21 -9.23
N SER A 352 13.89 -0.07 -8.69
CA SER A 352 12.67 0.62 -9.11
C SER A 352 12.69 2.09 -8.70
N HIS A 353 13.13 2.40 -7.48
CA HIS A 353 13.31 3.79 -7.06
C HIS A 353 14.42 4.49 -7.86
N SER A 354 15.54 3.81 -8.16
CA SER A 354 16.59 4.36 -9.03
C SER A 354 16.04 4.70 -10.42
N THR A 355 15.30 3.77 -11.03
CA THR A 355 14.70 3.97 -12.36
C THR A 355 13.74 5.15 -12.37
N ILE A 356 12.85 5.25 -11.36
CA ILE A 356 11.90 6.36 -11.26
C ILE A 356 12.64 7.69 -11.03
N ALA A 357 13.70 7.72 -10.22
CA ALA A 357 14.51 8.93 -10.03
C ALA A 357 15.18 9.36 -11.35
N GLN A 358 15.73 8.41 -12.12
CA GLN A 358 16.31 8.68 -13.44
C GLN A 358 15.27 9.24 -14.40
N ILE A 359 14.06 8.67 -14.44
CA ILE A 359 12.94 9.19 -15.23
C ILE A 359 12.64 10.64 -14.84
N CYS A 360 12.47 10.91 -13.54
CA CYS A 360 12.13 12.25 -13.07
C CYS A 360 13.21 13.27 -13.45
N LEU A 361 14.50 12.95 -13.21
CA LEU A 361 15.61 13.84 -13.52
C LEU A 361 15.78 14.08 -15.03
N ALA A 362 15.78 13.00 -15.83
CA ALA A 362 15.88 13.09 -17.28
C ALA A 362 14.73 13.92 -17.89
N TYR A 363 13.54 13.75 -17.34
CA TYR A 363 12.36 14.50 -17.72
C TYR A 363 12.48 15.98 -17.35
N LEU A 364 12.91 16.31 -16.13
CA LEU A 364 13.06 17.69 -15.67
C LEU A 364 14.21 18.43 -16.38
N LEU A 365 15.27 17.72 -16.76
CA LEU A 365 16.40 18.28 -17.53
C LEU A 365 15.97 18.81 -18.91
N HIS A 366 14.81 18.39 -19.43
CA HIS A 366 14.24 18.96 -20.65
C HIS A 366 13.93 20.47 -20.53
N PHE A 367 13.62 20.94 -19.31
CA PHE A 367 13.24 22.32 -19.04
C PHE A 367 14.48 23.19 -18.77
N ASP A 368 15.38 23.26 -19.75
CA ASP A 368 16.72 23.87 -19.64
C ASP A 368 16.75 25.37 -19.97
N LYS A 369 15.59 26.02 -20.10
CA LYS A 369 15.45 27.45 -20.41
C LYS A 369 14.67 28.19 -19.31
N PRO A 370 14.89 29.51 -19.15
CA PRO A 370 14.05 30.32 -18.25
C PRO A 370 12.57 30.10 -18.53
N ASP A 371 11.78 29.88 -17.48
CA ASP A 371 10.31 29.78 -17.52
C ASP A 371 9.77 28.71 -18.49
N SER A 372 10.59 27.71 -18.85
CA SER A 372 10.15 26.60 -19.72
C SER A 372 9.16 25.65 -19.04
N LEU A 373 9.08 25.71 -17.70
CA LEU A 373 8.10 25.02 -16.88
C LEU A 373 7.45 26.02 -15.93
N SER A 374 6.20 26.39 -16.21
CA SER A 374 5.39 27.33 -15.44
C SER A 374 4.03 26.74 -15.12
N ILE A 375 3.25 27.39 -14.24
CA ILE A 375 1.88 26.95 -13.91
C ILE A 375 1.02 26.85 -15.18
N GLU A 376 1.24 27.73 -16.16
CA GLU A 376 0.53 27.73 -17.44
C GLU A 376 0.93 26.56 -18.35
N THR A 377 2.20 26.14 -18.33
CA THR A 377 2.69 25.05 -19.20
C THR A 377 2.56 23.67 -18.58
N LEU A 378 2.36 23.56 -17.25
CA LEU A 378 2.17 22.29 -16.53
C LEU A 378 1.15 21.35 -17.16
N ALA A 379 0.04 21.89 -17.68
CA ALA A 379 -1.02 21.08 -18.28
C ALA A 379 -0.56 20.31 -19.54
N LEU A 380 0.52 20.76 -20.19
CA LEU A 380 1.13 20.09 -21.35
C LEU A 380 2.11 18.99 -20.96
N PHE A 381 2.53 18.95 -19.70
CA PHE A 381 3.56 18.07 -19.16
C PHE A 381 3.07 17.34 -17.90
N PRO A 382 2.07 16.44 -18.01
CA PRO A 382 1.48 15.69 -16.89
C PRO A 382 2.44 15.17 -15.81
N LEU A 383 3.63 14.67 -16.17
CA LEU A 383 4.63 14.09 -15.27
C LEU A 383 5.44 15.15 -14.50
N ALA A 384 5.45 16.41 -14.95
CA ALA A 384 6.36 17.43 -14.43
C ALA A 384 6.20 17.68 -12.92
N GLN A 385 4.95 17.81 -12.46
CA GLN A 385 4.67 18.04 -11.04
C GLN A 385 5.12 16.83 -10.18
N TYR A 386 4.77 15.62 -10.60
CA TYR A 386 5.20 14.39 -9.92
C TYR A 386 6.74 14.31 -9.84
N ALA A 387 7.40 14.57 -10.96
CA ALA A 387 8.85 14.52 -11.05
C ALA A 387 9.49 15.53 -10.09
N ALA A 388 9.06 16.78 -10.12
CA ALA A 388 9.56 17.85 -9.26
C ALA A 388 9.37 17.56 -7.77
N GLU A 389 8.21 17.03 -7.37
CA GLU A 389 7.88 16.77 -5.96
C GLU A 389 8.57 15.53 -5.37
N HIS A 390 8.96 14.55 -6.20
CA HIS A 390 9.29 13.22 -5.69
C HIS A 390 10.67 12.68 -6.07
N TRP A 391 11.38 13.29 -7.03
CA TRP A 391 12.67 12.75 -7.49
C TRP A 391 13.69 12.54 -6.36
N VAL A 392 13.82 13.51 -5.43
CA VAL A 392 14.72 13.41 -4.25
C VAL A 392 14.36 12.22 -3.37
N ALA A 393 13.05 12.02 -3.11
CA ALA A 393 12.57 10.93 -2.29
C ALA A 393 12.82 9.56 -2.95
N HIS A 394 12.80 9.49 -4.28
CA HIS A 394 13.19 8.31 -5.04
C HIS A 394 14.72 8.07 -4.99
N CYS A 395 15.54 9.11 -5.11
CA CYS A 395 17.00 9.02 -4.91
C CYS A 395 17.34 8.38 -3.56
N HIS A 396 16.75 8.87 -2.46
CA HIS A 396 16.97 8.29 -1.13
C HIS A 396 16.51 6.83 -0.99
N SER A 397 15.44 6.44 -1.70
CA SER A 397 14.90 5.08 -1.63
C SER A 397 15.62 4.09 -2.53
N ALA A 398 16.42 4.56 -3.47
CA ALA A 398 17.27 3.74 -4.33
C ALA A 398 18.44 3.11 -3.54
N GLY A 399 18.90 3.74 -2.47
CA GLY A 399 20.08 3.29 -1.71
C GLY A 399 21.39 3.46 -2.48
N SER A 400 22.51 3.05 -1.88
CA SER A 400 23.88 3.22 -2.39
C SER A 400 24.45 2.02 -3.14
N ASP A 401 23.62 1.03 -3.52
CA ASP A 401 24.09 -0.21 -4.17
C ASP A 401 24.75 0.06 -5.54
N GLN A 402 26.03 -0.28 -5.65
CA GLN A 402 27.00 0.21 -6.65
C GLN A 402 26.72 -0.17 -8.12
N SER A 403 25.81 -1.11 -8.42
CA SER A 403 25.66 -1.66 -9.77
C SER A 403 24.70 -0.88 -10.69
N SER A 404 23.90 0.03 -10.14
CA SER A 404 22.83 0.75 -10.86
C SER A 404 22.74 2.24 -10.53
N THR A 405 23.79 2.79 -9.89
CA THR A 405 23.82 4.16 -9.36
C THR A 405 24.58 5.16 -10.24
N ALA A 406 25.40 4.70 -11.19
CA ALA A 406 26.23 5.60 -12.00
C ALA A 406 25.42 6.58 -12.87
N ALA A 407 24.43 6.10 -13.62
CA ALA A 407 23.59 6.95 -14.46
C ALA A 407 22.75 7.93 -13.62
N LEU A 408 22.21 7.46 -12.49
CA LEU A 408 21.47 8.32 -11.56
C LEU A 408 22.37 9.41 -10.96
N GLN A 409 23.57 9.06 -10.52
CA GLN A 409 24.54 10.01 -9.98
C GLN A 409 24.96 11.04 -11.04
N GLN A 410 25.19 10.60 -12.28
CA GLN A 410 25.51 11.51 -13.38
C GLN A 410 24.34 12.45 -13.71
N LEU A 411 23.10 11.96 -13.74
CA LEU A 411 21.91 12.80 -13.91
C LEU A 411 21.76 13.82 -12.78
N GLN A 412 22.02 13.43 -11.53
CA GLN A 412 22.05 14.35 -10.40
C GLN A 412 23.09 15.45 -10.63
N LEU A 413 24.33 15.11 -10.99
CA LEU A 413 25.36 16.09 -11.30
C LEU A 413 24.93 17.04 -12.44
N HIS A 414 24.42 16.51 -13.56
CA HIS A 414 23.92 17.31 -14.68
C HIS A 414 22.75 18.23 -14.31
N PHE A 415 21.98 17.89 -13.27
CA PHE A 415 20.88 18.72 -12.80
C PHE A 415 21.35 19.95 -12.01
N PHE A 416 22.48 19.84 -11.28
CA PHE A 416 23.03 20.92 -10.45
C PHE A 416 24.19 21.69 -11.09
N GLU A 417 24.86 21.13 -12.10
CA GLU A 417 26.06 21.72 -12.73
C GLU A 417 25.83 22.90 -13.69
N PRO A 418 24.79 22.94 -14.55
CA PRO A 418 24.66 23.99 -15.55
C PRO A 418 24.64 25.38 -14.91
N SER A 419 25.32 26.35 -15.53
CA SER A 419 25.35 27.73 -15.06
C SER A 419 24.78 28.67 -16.12
N PRO A 420 23.55 29.18 -15.93
CA PRO A 420 22.63 28.95 -14.80
C PRO A 420 21.87 27.60 -14.89
N PRO A 421 21.47 27.02 -13.74
CA PRO A 421 20.84 25.70 -13.64
C PRO A 421 19.32 25.78 -13.85
N TYR A 422 18.90 26.14 -15.07
CA TYR A 422 17.48 26.42 -15.35
C TYR A 422 16.54 25.26 -15.02
N ALA A 423 16.91 24.01 -15.31
CA ALA A 423 16.10 22.83 -14.98
C ALA A 423 15.84 22.71 -13.47
N MET A 424 16.88 22.95 -12.64
CA MET A 424 16.75 22.99 -11.18
C MET A 424 15.81 24.11 -10.74
N HIS A 425 16.00 25.34 -11.24
CA HIS A 425 15.16 26.48 -10.88
C HIS A 425 13.70 26.26 -11.29
N ASN A 426 13.45 25.76 -12.50
CA ASN A 426 12.13 25.43 -13.01
C ASN A 426 11.44 24.36 -12.16
N SER A 427 12.17 23.30 -11.78
CA SER A 427 11.64 22.26 -10.87
C SER A 427 11.29 22.82 -9.49
N LEU A 428 12.13 23.72 -8.95
CA LEU A 428 11.91 24.31 -7.63
C LEU A 428 10.75 25.28 -7.62
N HIS A 429 10.54 26.03 -8.70
CA HIS A 429 9.42 26.96 -8.84
C HIS A 429 8.05 26.27 -8.68
N LEU A 430 7.94 25.00 -9.08
CA LEU A 430 6.73 24.19 -8.88
C LEU A 430 6.52 23.75 -7.44
N TYR A 431 7.60 23.57 -6.69
CA TYR A 431 7.57 23.06 -5.32
C TYR A 431 7.45 24.20 -4.29
N GLU A 432 8.12 25.33 -4.53
CA GLU A 432 8.21 26.48 -3.64
C GLU A 432 7.45 27.67 -4.23
N MET A 433 6.11 27.64 -4.12
CA MET A 433 5.30 28.83 -4.40
C MET A 433 5.80 29.99 -3.52
N GLN A 434 6.30 31.06 -4.16
CA GLN A 434 6.68 32.37 -3.58
C GLN A 434 8.11 32.52 -2.98
N ILE A 435 9.16 32.08 -3.66
CA ILE A 435 10.53 32.56 -3.35
C ILE A 435 11.04 33.47 -4.49
N GLU A 436 11.23 34.76 -4.21
CA GLU A 436 11.76 35.75 -5.18
C GLU A 436 13.26 35.57 -5.48
N LYS A 437 13.97 34.69 -4.75
CA LYS A 437 15.42 34.49 -4.85
C LYS A 437 15.79 33.01 -4.74
N PHE A 438 16.12 32.38 -5.88
CA PHE A 438 16.63 31.02 -5.90
C PHE A 438 17.94 30.92 -5.10
N SER A 439 18.00 29.94 -4.17
CA SER A 439 19.23 29.61 -3.45
C SER A 439 20.23 28.92 -4.38
N SER A 440 21.52 28.85 -4.00
CA SER A 440 22.55 28.25 -4.86
C SER A 440 22.31 26.74 -5.07
N PRO A 441 22.76 26.14 -6.20
CA PRO A 441 22.73 24.68 -6.40
C PRO A 441 23.30 23.90 -5.23
N PHE A 442 24.38 24.43 -4.64
CA PHE A 442 25.01 23.86 -3.46
C PHE A 442 24.06 23.79 -2.26
N TYR A 443 23.33 24.87 -1.99
CA TYR A 443 22.34 24.89 -0.91
C TYR A 443 21.27 23.82 -1.11
N TYR A 444 20.70 23.72 -2.31
CA TYR A 444 19.66 22.73 -2.61
C TYR A 444 20.17 21.29 -2.58
N ALA A 445 21.41 21.04 -3.02
CA ALA A 445 22.05 19.73 -2.86
C ALA A 445 22.20 19.33 -1.38
N CYS A 446 22.55 20.30 -0.51
CA CYS A 446 22.63 20.09 0.94
C CYS A 446 21.24 19.85 1.57
N LEU A 447 20.26 20.67 1.20
CA LEU A 447 18.86 20.51 1.63
C LEU A 447 18.28 19.15 1.21
N SER A 448 18.71 18.63 0.05
CA SER A 448 18.24 17.36 -0.51
C SER A 448 19.06 16.15 -0.04
N GLY A 449 20.12 16.34 0.75
CA GLY A 449 20.93 15.23 1.30
C GLY A 449 21.76 14.47 0.26
N LEU A 450 22.07 15.08 -0.89
CA LEU A 450 22.79 14.43 -1.98
C LEU A 450 24.31 14.54 -1.77
N ALA A 451 24.84 13.77 -0.82
CA ALA A 451 26.24 13.86 -0.36
C ALA A 451 27.28 13.86 -1.51
N THR A 452 27.09 13.02 -2.52
CA THR A 452 27.99 12.96 -3.70
C THR A 452 27.96 14.23 -4.54
N VAL A 453 26.80 14.87 -4.69
CA VAL A 453 26.65 16.17 -5.37
C VAL A 453 27.25 17.28 -4.52
N VAL A 454 27.04 17.24 -3.20
CA VAL A 454 27.62 18.21 -2.25
C VAL A 454 29.15 18.16 -2.32
N GLU A 455 29.75 16.98 -2.25
CA GLU A 455 31.20 16.79 -2.36
C GLU A 455 31.74 17.29 -3.70
N HIS A 456 31.04 16.97 -4.79
CA HIS A 456 31.40 17.46 -6.12
C HIS A 456 31.39 18.99 -6.19
N LEU A 457 30.34 19.64 -5.69
CA LEU A 457 30.20 21.10 -5.72
C LEU A 457 31.25 21.79 -4.83
N ILE A 458 31.60 21.21 -3.67
CA ILE A 458 32.72 21.69 -2.83
C ILE A 458 34.03 21.64 -3.63
N SER A 459 34.28 20.54 -4.37
CA SER A 459 35.49 20.42 -5.20
C SER A 459 35.55 21.47 -6.33
N LYS A 460 34.41 22.02 -6.73
CA LYS A 460 34.28 23.12 -7.71
C LYS A 460 34.33 24.52 -7.08
N GLY A 461 34.55 24.61 -5.77
CA GLY A 461 34.69 25.87 -5.05
C GLY A 461 33.38 26.45 -4.52
N ALA A 462 32.35 25.63 -4.28
CA ALA A 462 31.15 26.07 -3.58
C ALA A 462 31.51 26.57 -2.17
N ASP A 463 30.93 27.70 -1.77
CA ASP A 463 31.10 28.26 -0.43
C ASP A 463 30.26 27.46 0.59
N VAL A 464 30.96 26.70 1.44
CA VAL A 464 30.37 25.85 2.49
C VAL A 464 29.51 26.65 3.46
N ASN A 465 29.81 27.95 3.63
CA ASN A 465 29.14 28.84 4.57
C ASN A 465 28.21 29.86 3.87
N ASP A 466 27.78 29.60 2.63
CA ASP A 466 26.88 30.50 1.88
C ASP A 466 25.53 30.69 2.60
N ASN A 467 25.39 31.84 3.26
CA ASN A 467 24.20 32.17 4.05
C ASN A 467 23.07 32.83 3.24
N ARG A 468 23.01 32.59 1.92
CA ARG A 468 21.92 33.09 1.06
C ARG A 468 20.75 32.11 0.91
N GLY A 469 20.81 30.98 1.60
CA GLY A 469 19.74 29.98 1.64
C GLY A 469 18.51 30.46 2.41
N TRP A 470 17.34 29.95 2.04
CA TRP A 470 16.06 30.31 2.66
C TRP A 470 16.01 30.06 4.18
N ILE A 471 16.54 28.91 4.63
CA ILE A 471 16.58 28.51 6.05
C ILE A 471 17.90 28.95 6.71
N GLY A 472 18.80 29.60 5.98
CA GLY A 472 20.16 29.94 6.45
C GLY A 472 21.27 29.16 5.75
N PRO A 473 22.41 28.90 6.43
CA PRO A 473 23.55 28.21 5.83
C PRO A 473 23.22 26.76 5.41
N PRO A 474 24.03 26.17 4.52
CA PRO A 474 23.82 24.79 4.03
C PRO A 474 23.81 23.74 5.15
N LEU A 475 24.61 23.94 6.21
CA LEU A 475 24.64 23.08 7.39
C LEU A 475 23.28 23.05 8.10
N THR A 476 22.66 24.23 8.28
CA THR A 476 21.34 24.36 8.90
C THR A 476 20.26 23.63 8.09
N ALA A 477 20.30 23.72 6.76
CA ALA A 477 19.38 23.02 5.87
C ALA A 477 19.52 21.49 5.97
N ALA A 478 20.75 20.97 5.88
CA ALA A 478 21.03 19.53 5.99
C ALA A 478 20.64 18.97 7.37
N SER A 479 20.93 19.72 8.44
CA SER A 479 20.58 19.36 9.82
C SER A 479 19.06 19.32 10.05
N ARG A 480 18.32 20.29 9.51
CA ARG A 480 16.85 20.32 9.59
C ARG A 480 16.18 19.14 8.89
N GLN A 481 16.78 18.62 7.83
CA GLN A 481 16.22 17.49 7.06
C GLN A 481 16.76 16.13 7.50
N GLY A 482 17.69 16.09 8.46
CA GLY A 482 18.19 14.83 9.00
C GLY A 482 19.27 14.16 8.13
N HIS A 483 19.96 14.90 7.28
CA HIS A 483 20.94 14.35 6.34
C HIS A 483 22.34 14.21 6.97
N LEU A 484 22.50 13.20 7.84
CA LEU A 484 23.71 12.99 8.66
C LEU A 484 25.02 12.99 7.84
N GLU A 485 25.08 12.24 6.74
CA GLU A 485 26.27 12.16 5.89
C GLU A 485 26.64 13.52 5.30
N THR A 486 25.64 14.29 4.87
CA THR A 486 25.84 15.66 4.36
C THR A 486 26.30 16.60 5.47
N VAL A 487 25.75 16.50 6.69
CA VAL A 487 26.19 17.28 7.85
C VAL A 487 27.66 16.99 8.18
N GLN A 488 28.04 15.72 8.24
CA GLN A 488 29.43 15.31 8.49
C GLN A 488 30.38 15.85 7.41
N LEU A 489 29.97 15.77 6.15
CA LEU A 489 30.74 16.30 5.01
C LEU A 489 30.94 17.82 5.12
N LEU A 490 29.89 18.57 5.44
CA LEU A 490 29.94 20.03 5.61
C LEU A 490 30.86 20.42 6.78
N LEU A 491 30.75 19.75 7.93
CA LEU A 491 31.61 19.98 9.09
C LEU A 491 33.08 19.67 8.77
N ALA A 492 33.35 18.59 8.05
CA ALA A 492 34.70 18.22 7.62
C ALA A 492 35.34 19.29 6.70
N HIS A 493 34.53 20.08 6.00
CA HIS A 493 34.96 21.16 5.13
C HIS A 493 34.82 22.56 5.77
N GLY A 494 34.69 22.63 7.10
CA GLY A 494 34.75 23.89 7.84
C GLY A 494 33.45 24.69 7.86
N ALA A 495 32.29 24.02 7.78
CA ALA A 495 31.01 24.66 8.06
C ALA A 495 30.98 25.21 9.50
N ASP A 496 30.55 26.47 9.65
CA ASP A 496 30.40 27.10 10.95
C ASP A 496 29.19 26.51 11.70
N VAL A 497 29.48 25.75 12.76
CA VAL A 497 28.49 25.05 13.58
C VAL A 497 27.55 26.00 14.33
N ASP A 498 28.02 27.21 14.63
CA ASP A 498 27.30 28.23 15.41
C ASP A 498 26.64 29.30 14.52
N ALA A 499 26.77 29.16 13.19
CA ALA A 499 26.13 30.06 12.25
C ALA A 499 24.61 30.04 12.43
N LYS A 500 24.04 31.23 12.60
CA LYS A 500 22.59 31.42 12.70
C LYS A 500 22.00 31.53 11.30
N GLY A 501 20.86 30.89 11.11
CA GLY A 501 20.08 31.05 9.89
C GLY A 501 19.43 32.43 9.76
N GLY A 502 18.53 32.56 8.77
CA GLY A 502 17.70 33.75 8.56
C GLY A 502 16.74 34.03 9.72
N GLU A 503 15.92 35.09 9.57
CA GLU A 503 15.11 35.71 10.64
C GLU A 503 14.19 34.75 11.43
N TYR A 504 13.87 33.58 10.87
CA TYR A 504 12.97 32.57 11.47
C TYR A 504 13.64 31.21 11.74
N SER A 505 14.97 31.11 11.65
CA SER A 505 15.71 29.85 11.77
C SER A 505 16.83 29.92 12.80
N GLY A 506 17.07 28.80 13.47
CA GLY A 506 18.10 28.67 14.52
C GLY A 506 19.49 28.31 13.99
N THR A 507 20.35 27.86 14.90
CA THR A 507 21.58 27.14 14.53
C THR A 507 21.25 25.74 14.01
N ALA A 508 22.21 25.09 13.36
CA ALA A 508 22.06 23.72 12.89
C ALA A 508 21.60 22.74 13.99
N LEU A 509 22.13 22.90 15.22
CA LEU A 509 21.74 22.11 16.40
C LEU A 509 20.28 22.34 16.79
N GLN A 510 19.81 23.59 16.79
CA GLN A 510 18.43 23.94 17.13
C GLN A 510 17.45 23.35 16.10
N GLU A 511 17.78 23.44 14.80
CA GLU A 511 16.95 22.86 13.74
C GLU A 511 16.88 21.33 13.84
N ALA A 512 18.01 20.64 13.96
CA ALA A 512 18.06 19.19 14.14
C ALA A 512 17.26 18.74 15.38
N THR A 513 17.40 19.46 16.50
CA THR A 513 16.65 19.20 17.73
C THR A 513 15.15 19.36 17.51
N SER A 514 14.72 20.45 16.85
CA SER A 514 13.30 20.73 16.60
C SER A 514 12.62 19.69 15.71
N LYS A 515 13.40 19.02 14.85
CA LYS A 515 12.93 17.98 13.92
C LYS A 515 13.17 16.56 14.43
N GLY A 516 13.79 16.41 15.60
CA GLY A 516 14.01 15.12 16.25
C GLY A 516 15.13 14.28 15.63
N HIS A 517 16.10 14.91 14.96
CA HIS A 517 17.23 14.22 14.33
C HIS A 517 18.35 13.95 15.34
N LEU A 518 18.13 12.96 16.22
CA LEU A 518 19.02 12.62 17.34
C LEU A 518 20.45 12.23 16.92
N GLU A 519 20.65 11.68 15.72
CA GLU A 519 21.98 11.32 15.24
C GLU A 519 22.85 12.54 14.86
N ILE A 520 22.22 13.71 14.68
CA ILE A 520 22.88 14.97 14.33
C ILE A 520 23.15 15.83 15.57
N VAL A 521 22.28 15.74 16.59
CA VAL A 521 22.40 16.44 17.89
C VAL A 521 23.51 15.80 18.72
#